data_AF-A0A9P6RLB8-F1
#
_entry.id   AF-A0A9P6RLB8-F1
#
_cell.length_a   1.000
_cell.length_b   1.000
_cell.length_c   1.000
_cell.angle_alpha   90.00
_cell.angle_beta   90.00
_cell.angle_gamma   90.00
#
_symmetry.space_group_name_H-M   'P 1'
#
loop_
_entity.id
_entity.type
_entity.pdbx_description
1 polymer ?
#
loop_
_entity_poly.entity_id
_entity_poly.type
_entity_poly.pdbx_seq_one_letter_code
_entity_poly.pdbx_strand_id
1 'polypeptide(L)'
;MATPANPATNVVQDSQAVAERAAKAKATVEKHNSILFKIKLQDAKGNHVPVYEVANKTIGFFCGTGRLGVCQELAVLVDRFLELHPKFTVIYISYDSSKEAFNKTLEAHPRWLAVPYDEGVRLDILNEWQMKGLPCLHVYDPVEHEIVTSWGGSCLRFNFDKCFDEWQYSEGVTFWQIIKGYFTYKSPPGTFVDMTDAELIANGFPSSDTESKKDK
;
A
#
# COMPACT_ATOMS: atom_id res chain seq x y z
N MET A 1 -5.99 -42.57 15.94
CA MET A 1 -7.29 -41.90 15.74
C MET A 1 -7.09 -40.45 16.11
N ALA A 2 -6.96 -39.56 15.12
CA ALA A 2 -6.87 -38.12 15.37
C ALA A 2 -8.29 -37.56 15.44
N THR A 3 -8.65 -36.98 16.58
CA THR A 3 -9.92 -36.27 16.79
C THR A 3 -9.97 -35.05 15.86
N PRO A 4 -11.11 -34.78 15.18
CA PRO A 4 -11.20 -33.61 14.31
C PRO A 4 -11.28 -32.34 15.17
N ALA A 5 -10.43 -31.36 14.87
CA ALA A 5 -10.46 -30.06 15.50
C ALA A 5 -11.80 -29.36 15.23
N ASN A 6 -12.44 -28.89 16.30
CA ASN A 6 -13.78 -28.34 16.30
C ASN A 6 -13.82 -26.97 15.60
N PRO A 7 -14.61 -26.77 14.53
CA PRO A 7 -14.62 -25.53 13.74
C PRO A 7 -15.05 -24.28 14.53
N ALA A 8 -15.75 -24.45 15.66
CA ALA A 8 -16.17 -23.35 16.52
C ALA A 8 -15.00 -22.67 17.27
N THR A 9 -13.90 -23.39 17.52
CA THR A 9 -12.76 -22.86 18.29
C THR A 9 -11.92 -21.89 17.46
N ASN A 10 -11.79 -22.12 16.15
CA ASN A 10 -11.07 -21.24 15.24
C ASN A 10 -11.79 -19.89 15.05
N VAL A 11 -13.12 -19.88 14.96
CA VAL A 11 -13.91 -18.65 14.76
C VAL A 11 -13.84 -17.74 16.00
N VAL A 12 -13.85 -18.34 17.20
CA VAL A 12 -13.76 -17.57 18.45
C VAL A 12 -12.36 -16.99 18.64
N GLN A 13 -11.29 -17.72 18.30
CA GLN A 13 -9.91 -17.20 18.37
C GLN A 13 -9.65 -16.08 17.36
N ASP A 14 -10.11 -16.20 16.12
CA ASP A 14 -9.97 -15.15 15.10
C ASP A 14 -10.75 -13.88 15.52
N SER A 15 -11.94 -14.05 16.13
CA SER A 15 -12.75 -12.92 16.62
C SER A 15 -12.12 -12.18 17.82
N GLN A 16 -11.47 -12.91 18.73
CA GLN A 16 -10.77 -12.34 19.88
C GLN A 16 -9.49 -11.63 19.45
N ALA A 17 -8.71 -12.19 18.52
CA ALA A 17 -7.53 -11.54 17.97
C ALA A 17 -7.85 -10.24 17.21
N VAL A 18 -8.95 -10.22 16.46
CA VAL A 18 -9.44 -9.01 15.77
C VAL A 18 -9.90 -7.95 16.79
N ALA A 19 -10.59 -8.33 17.86
CA ALA A 19 -11.03 -7.42 18.90
C ALA A 19 -9.85 -6.86 19.73
N GLU A 20 -8.85 -7.68 20.03
CA GLU A 20 -7.65 -7.27 20.75
C GLU A 20 -6.76 -6.36 19.88
N ARG A 21 -6.66 -6.63 18.57
CA ARG A 21 -6.00 -5.74 17.60
C ARG A 21 -6.75 -4.41 17.46
N ALA A 22 -8.08 -4.43 17.42
CA ALA A 22 -8.90 -3.21 17.42
C ALA A 22 -8.74 -2.42 18.72
N ALA A 23 -8.64 -3.09 19.87
CA ALA A 23 -8.39 -2.45 21.16
C ALA A 23 -6.99 -1.84 21.26
N LYS A 24 -5.95 -2.52 20.73
CA LYS A 24 -4.58 -1.99 20.63
C LYS A 24 -4.51 -0.81 19.68
N ALA A 25 -5.12 -0.90 18.48
CA ALA A 25 -5.26 0.22 17.56
C ALA A 25 -5.98 1.40 18.24
N LYS A 26 -7.03 1.13 19.03
CA LYS A 26 -7.77 2.14 19.79
C LYS A 26 -6.96 2.74 20.95
N ALA A 27 -5.99 2.03 21.51
CA ALA A 27 -5.10 2.51 22.57
C ALA A 27 -3.90 3.31 22.02
N THR A 28 -3.38 2.96 20.84
CA THR A 28 -2.29 3.71 20.17
C THR A 28 -2.78 5.03 19.54
N VAL A 29 -4.10 5.24 19.46
CA VAL A 29 -4.78 6.49 19.07
C VAL A 29 -4.27 7.74 19.80
N GLU A 30 -3.64 7.61 20.97
CA GLU A 30 -3.09 8.75 21.71
C GLU A 30 -1.81 9.36 21.09
N LYS A 31 -1.19 8.72 20.09
CA LYS A 31 -0.16 9.37 19.27
C LYS A 31 -0.84 10.33 18.28
N HIS A 32 -1.02 11.59 18.69
CA HIS A 32 -1.55 12.74 17.92
C HIS A 32 -0.91 13.01 16.53
N ASN A 33 0.04 12.18 16.07
CA ASN A 33 0.75 12.34 14.80
C ASN A 33 0.26 11.41 13.67
N SER A 34 -0.65 10.47 13.92
CA SER A 34 -1.14 9.57 12.86
C SER A 34 -2.02 10.31 11.83
N ILE A 35 -1.77 10.03 10.55
CA ILE A 35 -2.57 10.52 9.42
C ILE A 35 -4.07 10.21 9.57
N LEU A 36 -4.40 9.08 10.21
CA LEU A 36 -5.77 8.64 10.41
C LEU A 36 -6.60 9.63 11.25
N PHE A 37 -5.98 10.41 12.15
CA PHE A 37 -6.68 11.43 12.93
C PHE A 37 -6.90 12.74 12.18
N LYS A 38 -6.11 12.99 11.14
CA LYS A 38 -6.21 14.22 10.35
C LYS A 38 -7.27 14.13 9.25
N ILE A 39 -7.70 12.92 8.91
CA ILE A 39 -8.61 12.67 7.79
C ILE A 39 -10.04 12.40 8.27
N LYS A 40 -10.99 12.91 7.50
CA LYS A 40 -12.38 12.44 7.55
C LYS A 40 -12.58 11.46 6.40
N LEU A 41 -13.40 10.44 6.63
CA LEU A 41 -13.76 9.47 5.60
C LEU A 41 -15.21 9.61 5.19
N GLN A 42 -15.48 9.33 3.93
CA GLN A 42 -16.82 9.15 3.38
C GLN A 42 -16.92 7.84 2.61
N ASP A 43 -18.14 7.28 2.56
CA ASP A 43 -18.48 6.20 1.64
C ASP A 43 -18.81 6.73 0.23
N ALA A 44 -19.11 5.82 -0.70
CA ALA A 44 -19.52 6.16 -2.06
C ALA A 44 -20.84 6.95 -2.15
N LYS A 45 -21.66 6.95 -1.08
CA LYS A 45 -22.92 7.71 -0.99
C LYS A 45 -22.71 9.09 -0.35
N GLY A 46 -21.49 9.40 0.10
CA GLY A 46 -21.15 10.63 0.80
C GLY A 46 -21.48 10.62 2.29
N ASN A 47 -21.84 9.48 2.87
CA ASN A 47 -22.03 9.36 4.32
C ASN A 47 -20.68 9.36 5.03
N HIS A 48 -20.60 10.04 6.16
CA HIS A 48 -19.40 10.01 6.98
C HIS A 48 -19.16 8.62 7.58
N VAL A 49 -17.93 8.14 7.44
CA VAL A 49 -17.48 6.87 8.04
C VAL A 49 -16.46 7.16 9.14
N PRO A 50 -16.70 6.71 10.37
CA PRO A 50 -15.73 6.87 11.44
C PRO A 50 -14.46 6.05 11.20
N VAL A 51 -13.30 6.66 11.47
CA VAL A 51 -11.98 6.04 11.21
C VAL A 51 -11.74 4.77 12.03
N TYR A 52 -12.36 4.63 13.21
CA TYR A 52 -12.20 3.42 14.03
C TYR A 52 -12.79 2.16 13.37
N GLU A 53 -13.72 2.30 12.42
CA GLU A 53 -14.32 1.14 11.71
C GLU A 53 -13.32 0.46 10.78
N VAL A 54 -12.29 1.18 10.35
CA VAL A 54 -11.23 0.66 9.48
C VAL A 54 -9.93 0.34 10.22
N ALA A 55 -9.83 0.72 11.49
CA ALA A 55 -8.60 0.58 12.27
C ALA A 55 -8.23 -0.88 12.58
N ASN A 56 -9.13 -1.85 12.38
CA ASN A 56 -8.84 -3.28 12.53
C ASN A 56 -8.40 -3.96 11.22
N LYS A 57 -8.31 -3.21 10.11
CA LYS A 57 -7.94 -3.71 8.77
C LYS A 57 -6.60 -3.12 8.32
N THR A 58 -5.93 -3.81 7.42
CA THR A 58 -4.83 -3.22 6.64
C THR A 58 -5.40 -2.19 5.68
N ILE A 59 -4.86 -0.98 5.69
CA ILE A 59 -5.40 0.15 4.91
C ILE A 59 -4.50 0.38 3.70
N GLY A 60 -5.07 0.38 2.51
CA GLY A 60 -4.42 0.87 1.30
C GLY A 60 -4.85 2.29 0.99
N PHE A 61 -3.96 3.27 1.10
CA PHE A 61 -4.20 4.60 0.58
C PHE A 61 -3.93 4.63 -0.93
N PHE A 62 -5.01 4.67 -1.70
CA PHE A 62 -4.95 4.70 -3.15
C PHE A 62 -5.04 6.13 -3.65
N CYS A 63 -3.95 6.67 -4.18
CA CYS A 63 -3.94 7.97 -4.85
C CYS A 63 -4.01 7.78 -6.37
N GLY A 64 -4.99 8.42 -7.00
CA GLY A 64 -5.19 8.32 -8.43
C GLY A 64 -6.32 9.21 -8.93
N THR A 65 -6.65 9.07 -10.21
CA THR A 65 -7.78 9.75 -10.84
C THR A 65 -8.53 8.78 -11.75
N GLY A 66 -9.85 8.89 -11.79
CA GLY A 66 -10.70 8.05 -12.63
C GLY A 66 -10.52 8.26 -14.14
N ARG A 67 -9.74 9.27 -14.58
CA ARG A 67 -9.52 9.56 -16.01
C ARG A 67 -8.27 8.89 -16.60
N LEU A 68 -7.30 8.51 -15.77
CA LEU A 68 -6.06 7.90 -16.25
C LEU A 68 -6.23 6.38 -16.38
N GLY A 69 -5.95 5.84 -17.58
CA GLY A 69 -6.08 4.40 -17.84
C GLY A 69 -5.27 3.51 -16.90
N VAL A 70 -4.03 3.92 -16.55
CA VAL A 70 -3.20 3.21 -15.56
C VAL A 70 -3.79 3.21 -14.14
N CYS A 71 -4.58 4.24 -13.79
CA CYS A 71 -5.28 4.29 -12.51
C CYS A 71 -6.53 3.39 -12.54
N GLN A 72 -7.28 3.38 -13.64
CA GLN A 72 -8.43 2.50 -13.84
C GLN A 72 -8.04 1.02 -13.80
N GLU A 73 -6.92 0.66 -14.43
CA GLU A 73 -6.39 -0.71 -14.38
C GLU A 73 -6.10 -1.16 -12.94
N LEU A 74 -5.38 -0.34 -12.16
CA LEU A 74 -5.12 -0.64 -10.76
C LEU A 74 -6.40 -0.65 -9.91
N ALA A 75 -7.37 0.21 -10.22
CA ALA A 75 -8.66 0.24 -9.54
C ALA A 75 -9.40 -1.11 -9.64
N VAL A 76 -9.40 -1.73 -10.83
CA VAL A 76 -9.99 -3.05 -11.03
C VAL A 76 -9.27 -4.12 -10.19
N LEU A 77 -7.94 -4.06 -10.10
CA LEU A 77 -7.17 -4.97 -9.25
C LEU A 77 -7.50 -4.77 -7.77
N VAL A 78 -7.58 -3.52 -7.31
CA VAL A 78 -7.96 -3.18 -5.93
C VAL A 78 -9.36 -3.72 -5.61
N ASP A 79 -10.33 -3.56 -6.51
CA ASP A 79 -11.68 -4.10 -6.31
C ASP A 79 -11.69 -5.60 -6.13
N ARG A 80 -10.98 -6.32 -7.01
CA ARG A 80 -10.84 -7.77 -6.88
C ARG A 80 -10.14 -8.17 -5.59
N PHE A 81 -9.13 -7.40 -5.18
CA PHE A 81 -8.38 -7.68 -3.96
C PHE A 81 -9.24 -7.47 -2.71
N LEU A 82 -10.11 -6.45 -2.69
CA LEU A 82 -11.08 -6.22 -1.61
C LEU A 82 -12.10 -7.36 -1.47
N GLU A 83 -12.46 -8.04 -2.57
CA GLU A 83 -13.35 -9.21 -2.53
C GLU A 83 -12.68 -10.42 -1.87
N LEU A 84 -11.41 -10.63 -2.15
CA LEU A 84 -10.65 -11.79 -1.68
C LEU A 84 -10.11 -11.60 -0.26
N HIS A 85 -9.83 -10.36 0.14
CA HIS A 85 -9.18 -10.02 1.41
C HIS A 85 -10.07 -9.12 2.28
N PRO A 86 -11.01 -9.67 3.07
CA PRO A 86 -11.88 -8.87 3.93
C PRO A 86 -11.14 -8.13 5.07
N LYS A 87 -9.90 -8.55 5.36
CA LYS A 87 -8.96 -7.87 6.29
C LYS A 87 -8.27 -6.65 5.66
N PHE A 88 -8.45 -6.41 4.36
CA PHE A 88 -7.95 -5.24 3.64
C PHE A 88 -9.08 -4.23 3.40
N THR A 89 -8.75 -2.95 3.39
CA THR A 89 -9.65 -1.87 2.97
C THR A 89 -8.88 -0.82 2.20
N VAL A 90 -9.55 -0.07 1.33
CA VAL A 90 -8.94 1.02 0.58
C VAL A 90 -9.52 2.37 1.00
N ILE A 91 -8.65 3.37 1.10
CA ILE A 91 -9.01 4.77 1.24
C ILE A 91 -8.53 5.49 -0.02
N TYR A 92 -9.47 5.97 -0.81
CA TYR A 92 -9.22 6.71 -2.03
C TYR A 92 -8.88 8.16 -1.73
N ILE A 93 -7.75 8.61 -2.25
CA ILE A 93 -7.27 9.98 -2.20
C ILE A 93 -7.29 10.51 -3.63
N SER A 94 -8.34 11.25 -3.94
CA SER A 94 -8.58 11.69 -5.32
C SER A 94 -7.60 12.77 -5.77
N TYR A 95 -7.05 12.56 -6.96
CA TYR A 95 -6.37 13.57 -7.78
C TYR A 95 -7.26 14.02 -8.95
N ASP A 96 -8.56 13.76 -8.88
CA ASP A 96 -9.47 14.19 -9.94
C ASP A 96 -9.52 15.72 -10.03
N SER A 97 -9.72 16.22 -11.24
CA SER A 97 -9.74 17.67 -11.51
C SER A 97 -11.01 18.36 -11.00
N SER A 98 -12.06 17.61 -10.66
CA SER A 98 -13.33 18.16 -10.21
C SER A 98 -14.08 17.18 -9.30
N LYS A 99 -15.00 17.71 -8.50
CA LYS A 99 -15.84 16.94 -7.56
C LYS A 99 -16.75 15.95 -8.30
N GLU A 100 -17.22 16.29 -9.49
CA GLU A 100 -18.04 15.41 -10.32
C GLU A 100 -17.24 14.20 -10.80
N ALA A 101 -15.98 14.39 -11.19
CA ALA A 101 -15.10 13.29 -11.57
C ALA A 101 -14.78 12.38 -10.38
N PHE A 102 -14.55 12.96 -9.20
CA PHE A 102 -14.39 12.22 -7.96
C PHE A 102 -15.63 11.37 -7.62
N ASN A 103 -16.82 11.97 -7.64
CA ASN A 103 -18.06 11.25 -7.35
C ASN A 103 -18.27 10.09 -8.33
N LYS A 104 -18.03 10.32 -9.62
CA LYS A 104 -18.13 9.27 -10.64
C LYS A 104 -17.16 8.11 -10.37
N THR A 105 -15.93 8.40 -9.93
CA THR A 105 -14.96 7.36 -9.53
C THR A 105 -15.48 6.56 -8.34
N LEU A 106 -16.02 7.21 -7.31
CA LEU A 106 -16.57 6.50 -6.15
C LEU A 106 -17.84 5.70 -6.45
N GLU A 107 -18.73 6.21 -7.29
CA GLU A 107 -19.92 5.49 -7.75
C GLU A 107 -19.54 4.21 -8.50
N ALA A 108 -18.45 4.22 -9.27
CA ALA A 108 -17.93 3.04 -9.94
C ALA A 108 -17.32 2.01 -8.97
N HIS A 109 -16.90 2.44 -7.78
CA HIS A 109 -16.19 1.63 -6.79
C HIS A 109 -16.88 1.68 -5.41
N PRO A 110 -18.07 1.09 -5.25
CA PRO A 110 -18.96 1.31 -4.10
C PRO A 110 -18.43 0.77 -2.75
N ARG A 111 -17.42 -0.11 -2.77
CA ARG A 111 -16.77 -0.64 -1.56
C ARG A 111 -15.69 0.27 -1.00
N TRP A 112 -15.31 1.31 -1.75
CA TRP A 112 -14.21 2.17 -1.37
C TRP A 112 -14.67 3.20 -0.36
N LEU A 113 -13.75 3.55 0.54
CA LEU A 113 -13.85 4.75 1.34
C LEU A 113 -12.99 5.82 0.69
N ALA A 114 -13.27 7.08 1.00
CA ALA A 114 -12.52 8.19 0.43
C ALA A 114 -12.33 9.31 1.43
N VAL A 115 -11.26 10.07 1.24
CA VAL A 115 -11.17 11.41 1.81
C VAL A 115 -12.09 12.32 0.98
N PRO A 116 -13.04 13.04 1.59
CA PRO A 116 -13.93 13.95 0.87
C PRO A 116 -13.14 14.92 -0.02
N TYR A 117 -13.68 15.19 -1.21
CA TYR A 117 -12.98 16.01 -2.22
C TYR A 117 -12.61 17.41 -1.71
N ASP A 118 -13.48 17.99 -0.89
CA ASP A 118 -13.38 19.36 -0.36
C ASP A 118 -12.43 19.47 0.84
N GLU A 119 -11.92 18.36 1.37
CA GLU A 119 -10.99 18.36 2.50
C GLU A 119 -9.56 18.69 2.02
N GLY A 120 -8.96 19.76 2.56
CA GLY A 120 -7.63 20.23 2.19
C GLY A 120 -6.51 19.21 2.48
N VAL A 121 -6.68 18.39 3.52
CA VAL A 121 -5.74 17.33 3.90
C VAL A 121 -5.45 16.35 2.75
N ARG A 122 -6.41 16.19 1.82
CA ARG A 122 -6.22 15.41 0.59
C ARG A 122 -5.00 15.89 -0.19
N LEU A 123 -4.88 17.21 -0.39
CA LEU A 123 -3.76 17.80 -1.13
C LEU A 123 -2.46 17.72 -0.34
N ASP A 124 -2.50 17.87 0.98
CA ASP A 124 -1.31 17.74 1.83
C ASP A 124 -0.71 16.33 1.72
N ILE A 125 -1.56 15.31 1.84
CA ILE A 125 -1.16 13.90 1.70
C ILE A 125 -0.63 13.61 0.30
N LEU A 126 -1.30 14.15 -0.72
CA LEU A 126 -0.83 14.03 -2.10
C LEU A 126 0.52 14.70 -2.26
N ASN A 127 0.75 15.93 -1.78
CA ASN A 127 2.03 16.59 -1.90
C ASN A 127 3.16 15.82 -1.17
N GLU A 128 2.87 15.26 -0.01
CA GLU A 128 3.82 14.45 0.76
C GLU A 128 4.17 13.14 0.04
N TRP A 129 3.18 12.46 -0.56
CA TRP A 129 3.34 11.11 -1.11
C TRP A 129 3.50 11.06 -2.65
N GLN A 130 3.15 12.11 -3.38
CA GLN A 130 3.23 12.22 -4.84
C GLN A 130 4.63 12.54 -5.36
N MET A 131 5.66 12.57 -4.51
CA MET A 131 7.04 12.66 -4.97
C MET A 131 7.43 11.53 -5.96
N LYS A 132 6.64 10.45 -6.07
CA LYS A 132 6.90 9.28 -6.94
C LYS A 132 5.99 9.15 -8.17
N GLY A 133 4.88 9.90 -8.28
CA GLY A 133 3.92 9.85 -9.39
C GLY A 133 2.65 9.01 -9.17
N LEU A 134 1.66 9.16 -10.06
CA LEU A 134 0.35 8.47 -10.03
C LEU A 134 0.26 7.30 -11.03
N PRO A 135 -0.52 6.24 -10.76
CA PRO A 135 -1.18 5.96 -9.48
C PRO A 135 -0.17 5.50 -8.41
N CYS A 136 -0.49 5.74 -7.14
CA CYS A 136 0.24 5.13 -6.03
C CYS A 136 -0.73 4.46 -5.05
N LEU A 137 -0.29 3.34 -4.45
CA LEU A 137 -1.02 2.62 -3.43
C LEU A 137 -0.07 2.37 -2.26
N HIS A 138 -0.24 3.14 -1.20
CA HIS A 138 0.54 3.03 0.03
C HIS A 138 -0.20 2.16 1.02
N VAL A 139 0.42 1.09 1.49
CA VAL A 139 -0.15 0.21 2.51
C VAL A 139 0.26 0.73 3.88
N TYR A 140 -0.72 0.84 4.75
CA TYR A 140 -0.63 1.44 6.07
C TYR A 140 -1.12 0.48 7.13
N ASP A 141 -0.34 0.33 8.21
CA ASP A 141 -0.78 -0.41 9.39
C ASP A 141 -1.37 0.56 10.42
N PRO A 142 -2.67 0.47 10.73
CA PRO A 142 -3.29 1.31 11.75
C PRO A 142 -2.82 1.02 13.18
N VAL A 143 -2.13 -0.10 13.44
CA VAL A 143 -1.61 -0.44 14.78
C VAL A 143 -0.31 0.31 15.07
N GLU A 144 0.66 0.20 14.17
CA GLU A 144 1.97 0.87 14.29
C GLU A 144 1.90 2.34 13.85
N HIS A 145 0.82 2.71 13.17
CA HIS A 145 0.57 4.02 12.57
C HIS A 145 1.56 4.44 11.48
N GLU A 146 2.17 3.48 10.79
CA GLU A 146 3.19 3.70 9.79
C GLU A 146 2.82 3.15 8.40
N ILE A 147 3.43 3.72 7.37
CA ILE A 147 3.35 3.20 6.00
C ILE A 147 4.24 1.97 5.93
N VAL A 148 3.64 0.80 5.76
CA VAL A 148 4.37 -0.47 5.63
C VAL A 148 5.04 -0.58 4.26
N THR A 149 4.37 -0.10 3.20
CA THR A 149 4.94 -0.09 1.86
C THR A 149 4.36 0.99 0.96
N SER A 150 5.18 1.52 0.05
CA SER A 150 4.77 2.43 -1.03
C SER A 150 4.58 1.75 -2.40
N TRP A 151 4.82 0.43 -2.48
CA TRP A 151 4.81 -0.35 -3.72
C TRP A 151 3.60 -1.29 -3.85
N GLY A 152 2.56 -1.11 -3.04
CA GLY A 152 1.37 -1.96 -3.07
C GLY A 152 0.74 -2.08 -4.47
N GLY A 153 0.76 -0.99 -5.24
CA GLY A 153 0.23 -1.00 -6.60
C GLY A 153 1.05 -1.81 -7.61
N SER A 154 2.36 -1.97 -7.38
CA SER A 154 3.17 -2.91 -8.17
C SER A 154 2.92 -4.34 -7.75
N CYS A 155 2.80 -4.56 -6.44
CA CYS A 155 2.50 -5.87 -5.92
C CYS A 155 1.22 -6.42 -6.56
N LEU A 156 0.13 -5.65 -6.52
CA LEU A 156 -1.14 -6.09 -7.10
C LEU A 156 -1.02 -6.43 -8.60
N ARG A 157 -0.11 -5.79 -9.34
CA ARG A 157 0.09 -6.06 -10.77
C ARG A 157 0.89 -7.33 -11.04
N PHE A 158 1.91 -7.60 -10.24
CA PHE A 158 2.91 -8.61 -10.56
C PHE A 158 2.90 -9.82 -9.62
N ASN A 159 2.31 -9.70 -8.44
CA ASN A 159 2.31 -10.73 -7.40
C ASN A 159 0.99 -10.77 -6.60
N PHE A 160 -0.12 -10.53 -7.30
CA PHE A 160 -1.45 -10.33 -6.72
C PHE A 160 -1.80 -11.30 -5.58
N ASP A 161 -1.58 -12.60 -5.76
CA ASP A 161 -2.00 -13.63 -4.81
C ASP A 161 -1.17 -13.65 -3.51
N LYS A 162 0.06 -13.11 -3.52
CA LYS A 162 0.97 -13.10 -2.36
C LYS A 162 1.04 -11.75 -1.66
N CYS A 163 0.47 -10.71 -2.24
CA CYS A 163 0.63 -9.35 -1.76
C CYS A 163 0.22 -9.14 -0.31
N PHE A 164 -0.87 -9.79 0.12
CA PHE A 164 -1.35 -9.59 1.49
C PHE A 164 -0.35 -10.11 2.53
N ASP A 165 0.29 -11.24 2.24
CA ASP A 165 1.31 -11.83 3.11
C ASP A 165 2.63 -11.06 2.99
N GLU A 166 3.01 -10.69 1.77
CA GLU A 166 4.24 -9.94 1.51
C GLU A 166 4.22 -8.54 2.07
N TRP A 167 3.07 -7.85 2.13
CA TRP A 167 3.00 -6.55 2.80
C TRP A 167 3.21 -6.64 4.31
N GLN A 168 3.21 -7.83 4.92
CA GLN A 168 3.64 -7.98 6.31
C GLN A 168 5.18 -7.96 6.45
N TYR A 169 5.91 -8.00 5.32
CA TYR A 169 7.36 -7.95 5.23
C TYR A 169 7.78 -6.75 4.36
N SER A 170 8.61 -5.87 4.88
CA SER A 170 8.80 -4.48 4.42
C SER A 170 9.45 -4.23 3.03
N GLU A 171 9.59 -5.22 2.14
CA GLU A 171 10.47 -5.11 0.96
C GLU A 171 9.75 -5.19 -0.42
N GLY A 172 10.01 -4.23 -1.32
CA GLY A 172 9.56 -4.26 -2.73
C GLY A 172 9.69 -2.93 -3.51
N VAL A 173 9.19 -2.89 -4.77
CA VAL A 173 9.48 -1.82 -5.76
C VAL A 173 8.25 -1.17 -6.40
N THR A 174 8.22 0.16 -6.54
CA THR A 174 7.06 0.94 -7.04
C THR A 174 6.93 0.95 -8.57
N PHE A 175 5.72 1.18 -9.10
CA PHE A 175 5.42 1.08 -10.55
C PHE A 175 6.20 2.11 -11.38
N TRP A 176 6.38 3.32 -10.86
CA TRP A 176 7.17 4.36 -11.52
C TRP A 176 8.66 4.03 -11.61
N GLN A 177 9.19 3.28 -10.64
CA GLN A 177 10.57 2.76 -10.71
C GLN A 177 10.71 1.71 -11.81
N ILE A 178 9.69 0.90 -12.05
CA ILE A 178 9.65 -0.10 -13.13
C ILE A 178 9.60 0.61 -14.50
N ILE A 179 8.71 1.59 -14.67
CA ILE A 179 8.48 2.28 -15.95
C ILE A 179 9.67 3.16 -16.39
N LYS A 180 10.40 3.79 -15.46
CA LYS A 180 11.54 4.67 -15.79
C LYS A 180 12.83 3.94 -16.21
N GLY A 181 12.79 2.61 -16.40
CA GLY A 181 13.86 1.87 -17.07
C GLY A 181 15.02 1.47 -16.17
N TYR A 182 14.76 0.67 -15.13
CA TYR A 182 15.82 -0.03 -14.39
C TYR A 182 15.88 -1.51 -14.82
N PHE A 183 16.84 -1.83 -15.69
CA PHE A 183 17.36 -3.19 -15.90
C PHE A 183 18.55 -3.52 -14.97
N THR A 184 18.79 -2.71 -13.94
CA THR A 184 19.83 -2.93 -12.91
C THR A 184 19.39 -2.40 -11.55
N TYR A 185 18.14 -2.57 -11.13
CA TYR A 185 17.79 -2.20 -9.76
C TYR A 185 18.14 -3.37 -8.85
N LYS A 186 19.29 -3.25 -8.17
CA LYS A 186 19.66 -4.08 -7.03
C LYS A 186 18.55 -3.94 -5.98
N SER A 187 17.71 -4.95 -5.82
CA SER A 187 17.11 -5.18 -4.50
C SER A 187 18.27 -5.29 -3.53
N PRO A 188 18.32 -4.59 -2.39
CA PRO A 188 19.36 -4.86 -1.41
C PRO A 188 19.06 -6.22 -0.78
N PRO A 189 19.83 -7.30 -1.03
CA PRO A 189 19.52 -8.58 -0.41
C PRO A 189 20.32 -8.72 0.87
N GLY A 190 19.62 -8.45 1.97
CA GLY A 190 19.82 -9.03 3.29
C GLY A 190 21.05 -8.53 4.05
N THR A 191 21.09 -8.80 5.35
CA THR A 191 22.27 -8.53 6.19
C THR A 191 23.50 -9.28 5.67
N PHE A 192 24.26 -8.83 4.66
CA PHE A 192 25.58 -9.42 4.36
C PHE A 192 26.57 -8.43 3.72
N VAL A 193 27.83 -8.59 4.13
CA VAL A 193 29.04 -7.81 3.81
C VAL A 193 29.27 -7.69 2.30
N ASP A 194 29.68 -6.50 1.84
CA ASP A 194 30.08 -6.27 0.45
C ASP A 194 31.17 -7.27 -0.01
N MET A 195 30.97 -7.93 -1.16
CA MET A 195 32.00 -8.77 -1.80
C MET A 195 33.14 -7.90 -2.34
N THR A 196 34.37 -8.41 -2.23
CA THR A 196 35.58 -7.71 -2.68
C THR A 196 35.70 -7.70 -4.20
N ASP A 197 36.44 -6.72 -4.76
CA ASP A 197 36.60 -6.57 -6.23
C ASP A 197 37.18 -7.83 -6.89
N ALA A 198 38.01 -8.59 -6.16
CA ALA A 198 38.56 -9.87 -6.59
C ALA A 198 37.50 -10.97 -6.76
N GLU A 199 36.49 -11.02 -5.88
CA GLU A 199 35.38 -11.98 -5.95
C GLU A 199 34.40 -11.62 -7.07
N LEU A 200 34.26 -10.33 -7.38
CA LEU A 200 33.47 -9.86 -8.52
C LEU A 200 34.10 -10.28 -9.86
N ILE A 201 35.43 -10.13 -9.99
CA ILE A 201 36.18 -10.57 -11.18
C ILE A 201 36.09 -12.09 -11.36
N ALA A 202 36.22 -12.87 -10.28
CA ALA A 202 36.13 -14.33 -10.33
C ALA A 202 34.76 -14.84 -10.78
N ASN A 203 33.70 -14.06 -10.55
CA ASN A 203 32.33 -14.36 -11.00
C ASN A 203 31.98 -13.70 -12.35
N GLY A 204 32.97 -13.18 -13.07
CA GLY A 204 32.82 -12.69 -14.44
C GLY A 204 32.37 -11.23 -14.56
N PHE A 205 32.43 -10.44 -13.49
CA PHE A 205 32.10 -9.01 -13.52
C PHE A 205 33.34 -8.15 -13.76
N PRO A 206 33.21 -7.02 -14.47
CA PRO A 206 34.32 -6.09 -14.70
C PRO A 206 34.71 -5.35 -13.41
N SER A 207 36.02 -5.23 -13.16
CA SER A 207 36.60 -4.50 -12.02
C SER A 207 36.35 -3.00 -12.12
N SER A 208 36.16 -2.34 -10.97
CA SER A 208 35.96 -0.89 -10.89
C SER A 208 37.11 -0.06 -11.46
N ASP A 209 38.30 -0.63 -11.63
CA ASP A 209 39.45 0.08 -12.20
C ASP A 209 39.37 0.26 -13.73
N THR A 210 38.42 -0.40 -14.41
CA THR A 210 38.33 -0.38 -15.88
C THR A 210 37.64 0.83 -16.49
N GLU A 211 36.87 1.62 -15.70
CA GLU A 211 36.17 2.82 -16.23
C GLU A 211 37.00 4.12 -16.17
N SER A 212 38.23 4.11 -15.63
CA SER A 212 39.10 5.30 -15.57
C SER A 212 39.99 5.52 -16.80
N LYS A 213 39.79 4.78 -17.90
CA LYS A 213 40.53 4.95 -19.16
C LYS A 213 39.64 5.18 -20.38
N LYS A 214 38.74 6.16 -20.32
CA LYS A 214 38.25 6.84 -21.54
C LYS A 214 38.08 8.34 -21.30
N ASP A 215 39.22 9.01 -21.23
CA ASP A 215 39.39 10.35 -21.82
C ASP A 215 40.83 10.48 -22.32
N LYS A 216 40.99 10.33 -23.64
CA LYS A 216 41.99 10.99 -24.49
C LYS A 216 41.60 10.83 -25.95
#